data_AF-A0A7S3SEE2-F1
#
_entry.id   AF-A0A7S3SEE2-F1
#
_cell.length_a   1.000
_cell.length_b   1.000
_cell.length_c   1.000
_cell.angle_alpha   90.00
_cell.angle_beta   90.00
_cell.angle_gamma   90.00
#
_symmetry.space_group_name_H-M   'P 1'
#
loop_
_entity.id
_entity.type
_entity.pdbx_description
1 polymer ?
#
loop_
_entity_poly.entity_id
_entity_poly.type
_entity_poly.pdbx_seq_one_letter_code
_entity_poly.pdbx_strand_id
1 'polypeptide(L)'
;ADILQKKEEGEEAPVTGTPALRGFWLKALRNHPAFEEEIEEWDEPVLEYCSDIIKDLIDPEDSEKGFKFEFRFVENPYFENTVLTKEYSTKEGSPYTGEIEVVEIKSSTIEWKTGKNVTVELTKKKKSGGGAKKAKQANKEKVEPRSSFFRSF
;
A
#
# COMPACT_ATOMS: atom_id res chain seq x y z
N ALA A 1 28.88 5.08 -44.37
CA ALA A 1 28.82 4.84 -42.93
C ALA A 1 28.22 6.09 -42.31
N ASP A 2 26.90 6.09 -42.11
CA ASP A 2 26.16 7.12 -41.39
C ASP A 2 24.87 6.44 -40.92
N ILE A 3 25.00 5.69 -39.83
CA ILE A 3 23.86 5.09 -39.13
C ILE A 3 23.58 6.04 -37.96
N LEU A 4 22.39 6.62 -38.01
CA LEU A 4 21.82 7.55 -37.05
C LEU A 4 22.18 7.19 -35.60
N GLN A 5 22.78 8.16 -34.90
CA GLN A 5 22.70 8.25 -33.45
C GLN A 5 21.23 8.45 -33.06
N LYS A 6 20.54 7.36 -32.71
CA LYS A 6 19.27 7.45 -32.00
C LYS A 6 19.60 7.86 -30.57
N LYS A 7 19.43 9.14 -30.29
CA LYS A 7 19.48 9.73 -28.95
C LYS A 7 18.40 9.04 -28.13
N GLU A 8 18.79 8.27 -27.11
CA GLU A 8 17.88 7.79 -26.08
C GLU A 8 17.41 9.03 -25.30
N GLU A 9 16.21 9.51 -25.66
CA GLU A 9 15.47 10.45 -24.82
C GLU A 9 15.04 9.69 -23.56
N GLY A 10 15.36 10.28 -22.40
CA GLY A 10 15.13 9.68 -21.09
C GLY A 10 13.71 9.16 -20.95
N GLU A 11 13.61 7.88 -20.65
CA GLU A 11 12.35 7.21 -20.34
C GLU A 11 11.78 7.87 -19.08
N GLU A 12 10.77 8.73 -19.24
CA GLU A 12 9.99 9.24 -18.11
C GLU A 12 9.47 8.03 -17.34
N ALA A 13 9.74 7.98 -16.03
CA ALA A 13 9.30 6.88 -15.18
C ALA A 13 7.80 6.58 -15.41
N PRO A 14 7.41 5.30 -15.48
CA PRO A 14 6.04 4.93 -15.81
C PRO A 14 5.06 5.62 -14.85
N VAL A 15 4.11 6.38 -15.42
CA VAL A 15 3.11 7.18 -14.69
C VAL A 15 2.20 6.30 -13.82
N THR A 16 2.13 5.00 -14.08
CA THR A 16 1.31 4.00 -13.36
C THR A 16 2.02 2.64 -13.36
N GLY A 17 1.73 1.78 -12.38
CA GLY A 17 2.36 0.47 -12.24
C GLY A 17 2.10 -0.50 -13.40
N THR A 18 0.97 -0.35 -14.10
CA THR A 18 0.61 -1.18 -15.26
C THR A 18 0.40 -0.33 -16.53
N PRO A 19 1.48 0.14 -17.19
CA PRO A 19 1.38 1.13 -18.27
C PRO A 19 0.57 0.66 -19.49
N ALA A 20 0.61 -0.65 -19.81
CA ALA A 20 -0.17 -1.23 -20.92
C ALA A 20 -1.68 -1.31 -20.62
N LEU A 21 -2.06 -1.37 -19.34
CA LEU A 21 -3.45 -1.42 -18.88
C LEU A 21 -3.58 -0.67 -17.56
N ARG A 22 -3.75 0.66 -17.65
CA ARG A 22 -3.70 1.55 -16.48
C ARG A 22 -4.77 1.22 -15.43
N GLY A 23 -4.34 1.24 -14.17
CA GLY A 23 -5.18 0.95 -13.01
C GLY A 23 -5.67 -0.50 -12.95
N PHE A 24 -4.95 -1.46 -13.56
CA PHE A 24 -5.37 -2.87 -13.60
C PHE A 24 -5.61 -3.43 -12.20
N TRP A 25 -4.60 -3.35 -11.31
CA TRP A 25 -4.69 -3.89 -9.96
C TRP A 25 -5.67 -3.12 -9.07
N LEU A 26 -5.69 -1.79 -9.16
CA LEU A 26 -6.71 -0.99 -8.49
C LEU A 26 -8.12 -1.45 -8.85
N LYS A 27 -8.42 -1.58 -10.15
CA LYS A 27 -9.73 -2.06 -10.62
C LYS A 27 -10.00 -3.50 -10.19
N ALA A 28 -9.02 -4.38 -10.27
CA ALA A 28 -9.17 -5.77 -9.86
C ALA A 28 -9.55 -5.87 -8.37
N LEU A 29 -8.84 -5.16 -7.49
CA LEU A 29 -9.11 -5.14 -6.06
C LEU A 29 -10.44 -4.45 -5.74
N ARG A 30 -10.76 -3.31 -6.37
CA ARG A 30 -12.03 -2.60 -6.17
C ARG A 30 -13.27 -3.43 -6.52
N ASN A 31 -13.17 -4.32 -7.50
CA ASN A 31 -14.29 -5.18 -7.90
C ASN A 31 -14.35 -6.50 -7.12
N HIS A 32 -13.41 -6.74 -6.20
CA HIS A 32 -13.38 -7.95 -5.40
C HIS A 32 -14.08 -7.71 -4.05
N PRO A 33 -15.13 -8.49 -3.69
CA PRO A 33 -15.95 -8.23 -2.49
C PRO A 33 -15.16 -8.17 -1.18
N ALA A 34 -14.03 -8.88 -1.08
CA ALA A 34 -13.20 -8.85 0.12
C ALA A 34 -12.42 -7.53 0.31
N PHE A 35 -12.25 -6.72 -0.74
CA PHE A 35 -11.42 -5.50 -0.71
C PHE A 35 -12.22 -4.23 -1.03
N GLU A 36 -13.44 -4.35 -1.57
CA GLU A 36 -14.22 -3.18 -1.99
C GLU A 36 -14.48 -2.19 -0.84
N GLU A 37 -14.73 -2.70 0.38
CA GLU A 37 -14.95 -1.91 1.59
C GLU A 37 -13.66 -1.46 2.29
N GLU A 38 -12.52 -2.10 2.00
CA GLU A 38 -11.24 -1.75 2.62
C GLU A 38 -10.53 -0.60 1.89
N ILE A 39 -10.80 -0.43 0.58
CA ILE A 39 -10.17 0.60 -0.24
C ILE A 39 -10.96 1.91 -0.12
N GLU A 40 -10.27 2.96 0.30
CA GLU A 40 -10.85 4.30 0.41
C GLU A 40 -10.40 5.20 -0.75
N GLU A 41 -11.07 6.33 -0.97
CA GLU A 41 -10.77 7.26 -2.07
C GLU A 41 -9.31 7.75 -2.08
N TRP A 42 -8.67 7.85 -0.91
CA TRP A 42 -7.28 8.27 -0.78
C TRP A 42 -6.27 7.15 -1.01
N ASP A 43 -6.69 5.89 -1.03
CA ASP A 43 -5.84 4.74 -1.32
C ASP A 43 -5.67 4.54 -2.84
N GLU A 44 -6.69 4.90 -3.62
CA GLU A 44 -6.71 4.67 -5.07
C GLU A 44 -5.51 5.27 -5.81
N PRO A 45 -5.11 6.54 -5.56
CA PRO A 45 -3.95 7.12 -6.22
C PRO A 45 -2.63 6.41 -5.88
N VAL A 46 -2.56 5.70 -4.76
CA VAL A 46 -1.39 4.90 -4.38
C VAL A 46 -1.40 3.56 -5.13
N LEU A 47 -2.56 2.91 -5.20
CA LEU A 47 -2.74 1.64 -5.91
C LEU A 47 -2.57 1.74 -7.43
N GLU A 48 -2.68 2.94 -8.02
CA GLU A 48 -2.30 3.19 -9.42
C GLU A 48 -0.82 2.88 -9.72
N TYR A 49 0.04 2.88 -8.69
CA TYR A 49 1.46 2.54 -8.83
C TYR A 49 1.74 1.04 -8.58
N CYS A 50 0.73 0.25 -8.22
CA CYS A 50 0.88 -1.19 -8.08
C CYS A 50 1.10 -1.82 -9.46
N SER A 51 2.23 -2.49 -9.64
CA SER A 51 2.61 -3.17 -10.88
C SER A 51 2.27 -4.65 -10.87
N ASP A 52 2.34 -5.30 -9.71
CA ASP A 52 2.08 -6.73 -9.59
C ASP A 52 1.65 -7.13 -8.18
N ILE A 53 0.90 -8.23 -8.07
CA ILE A 53 0.56 -8.87 -6.81
C ILE A 53 0.84 -10.35 -6.96
N ILE A 54 1.86 -10.83 -6.24
CA ILE A 54 2.32 -12.21 -6.33
C ILE A 54 2.00 -12.93 -5.02
N LYS A 55 1.59 -14.19 -5.14
CA LYS A 55 1.44 -15.11 -4.01
C LYS A 55 2.53 -16.16 -4.10
N ASP A 56 3.30 -16.31 -3.03
CA ASP A 56 4.26 -17.39 -2.83
C ASP A 56 3.92 -18.21 -1.57
N LEU A 57 4.43 -19.43 -1.51
CA LEU A 57 4.42 -20.22 -0.28
C LEU A 57 5.58 -19.78 0.62
N ILE A 58 5.38 -19.83 1.95
CA ILE A 58 6.47 -19.60 2.91
C ILE A 58 7.52 -20.71 2.79
N ASP A 59 7.06 -21.94 2.61
CA ASP A 59 7.88 -23.11 2.33
C ASP A 59 7.46 -23.69 0.97
N PRO A 60 8.33 -23.69 -0.06
CA PRO A 60 8.02 -24.22 -1.38
C PRO A 60 7.67 -25.72 -1.38
N GLU A 61 8.10 -26.47 -0.37
CA GLU A 61 7.86 -27.92 -0.25
C GLU A 61 6.64 -28.22 0.64
N ASP A 62 6.13 -27.23 1.37
CA ASP A 62 5.06 -27.40 2.35
C ASP A 62 4.07 -26.22 2.33
N SER A 63 2.95 -26.42 1.64
CA SER A 63 1.88 -25.41 1.54
C SER A 63 1.11 -25.18 2.83
N GLU A 64 1.25 -26.05 3.84
CA GLU A 64 0.51 -25.95 5.11
C GLU A 64 1.18 -25.00 6.10
N LYS A 65 2.45 -24.65 5.89
CA LYS A 65 3.17 -23.67 6.72
C LYS A 65 2.74 -22.24 6.48
N GLY A 66 2.15 -21.95 5.32
CA GLY A 66 1.54 -20.67 5.00
C GLY A 66 1.99 -20.06 3.69
N PHE A 67 1.59 -18.82 3.48
CA PHE A 67 1.80 -18.11 2.22
C PHE A 67 2.11 -16.63 2.47
N LYS A 68 2.72 -15.99 1.46
CA LYS A 68 3.07 -14.58 1.45
C LYS A 68 2.52 -13.92 0.20
N PHE A 69 1.92 -12.75 0.36
CA PHE A 69 1.62 -11.84 -0.73
C PHE A 69 2.69 -10.78 -0.85
N GLU A 70 3.15 -10.52 -2.08
CA GLU A 70 4.04 -9.42 -2.44
C GLU A 70 3.30 -8.45 -3.35
N PHE A 71 3.01 -7.25 -2.85
CA PHE A 71 2.47 -6.14 -3.60
C PHE A 71 3.63 -5.31 -4.13
N ARG A 72 3.88 -5.37 -5.43
CA ARG A 72 4.99 -4.68 -6.09
C ARG A 72 4.52 -3.32 -6.58
N PHE A 73 5.34 -2.31 -6.34
CA PHE A 73 5.09 -0.93 -6.74
C PHE A 73 6.26 -0.43 -7.57
N VAL A 74 5.94 0.32 -8.63
CA VAL A 74 6.95 1.17 -9.28
C VAL A 74 7.26 2.37 -8.37
N GLU A 75 8.31 3.12 -8.71
CA GLU A 75 8.63 4.36 -8.01
C GLU A 75 7.38 5.27 -7.95
N ASN A 76 7.06 5.75 -6.75
CA ASN A 76 5.83 6.48 -6.50
C ASN A 76 6.04 7.60 -5.48
N PRO A 77 5.15 8.60 -5.43
CA PRO A 77 5.32 9.75 -4.55
C PRO A 77 4.90 9.50 -3.10
N TYR A 78 4.49 8.28 -2.72
CA TYR A 78 3.88 8.00 -1.42
C TYR A 78 4.81 7.36 -0.40
N PHE A 79 5.62 6.37 -0.82
CA PHE A 79 6.56 5.66 0.04
C PHE A 79 7.81 5.22 -0.75
N GLU A 80 8.85 4.79 -0.03
CA GLU A 80 10.10 4.32 -0.64
C GLU A 80 10.09 2.82 -0.96
N ASN A 81 9.19 2.04 -0.35
CA ASN A 81 9.10 0.59 -0.60
C ASN A 81 8.82 0.30 -2.08
N THR A 82 9.55 -0.66 -2.65
CA THR A 82 9.23 -1.25 -3.97
C THR A 82 8.34 -2.49 -3.85
N VAL A 83 8.32 -3.12 -2.67
CA VAL A 83 7.48 -4.28 -2.37
C VAL A 83 6.91 -4.13 -0.95
N LEU A 84 5.60 -4.29 -0.82
CA LEU A 84 4.93 -4.51 0.47
C LEU A 84 4.57 -5.98 0.62
N THR A 85 4.91 -6.57 1.75
CA THR A 85 4.70 -8.00 1.99
C THR A 85 3.67 -8.22 3.08
N LYS A 86 2.83 -9.24 2.90
CA LYS A 86 1.94 -9.75 3.93
C LYS A 86 2.02 -11.27 3.98
N GLU A 87 2.57 -11.78 5.07
CA GLU A 87 2.86 -13.18 5.31
C GLU A 87 1.88 -13.74 6.34
N TYR A 88 1.29 -14.89 6.02
CA TYR A 88 0.33 -15.60 6.82
C TYR A 88 0.92 -16.97 7.15
N SER A 89 1.41 -17.13 8.38
CA SER A 89 1.87 -18.43 8.87
C SER A 89 0.67 -19.24 9.32
N THR A 90 0.63 -20.51 8.90
CA THR A 90 -0.48 -21.41 9.19
C THR A 90 -0.01 -22.69 9.87
N LYS A 91 -0.94 -23.37 10.54
CA LYS A 91 -0.75 -24.74 11.05
C LYS A 91 -2.03 -25.54 10.81
N GLU A 92 -1.90 -26.86 10.90
CA GLU A 92 -3.05 -27.75 11.00
C GLU A 92 -3.84 -27.44 12.29
N GLY A 93 -5.08 -27.01 12.12
CA GLY A 93 -6.02 -26.75 13.21
C GLY A 93 -6.70 -28.02 13.69
N SER A 94 -7.04 -28.93 12.77
CA SER A 94 -7.63 -30.23 13.11
C SER A 94 -7.31 -31.30 12.04
N PRO A 95 -6.69 -32.42 12.42
CA PRO A 95 -6.34 -33.51 11.49
C PRO A 95 -7.53 -34.30 10.97
N TYR A 96 -8.71 -34.13 11.58
CA TYR A 96 -9.93 -34.81 11.17
C TYR A 96 -10.73 -34.01 10.15
N THR A 97 -10.56 -32.69 10.13
CA THR A 97 -11.35 -31.79 9.27
C THR A 97 -10.51 -31.12 8.19
N GLY A 98 -9.18 -31.17 8.28
CA GLY A 98 -8.28 -30.48 7.35
C GLY A 98 -8.34 -28.96 7.51
N GLU A 99 -8.81 -28.47 8.66
CA GLU A 99 -8.85 -27.04 8.96
C GLU A 99 -7.44 -26.49 9.11
N ILE A 100 -7.19 -25.35 8.45
CA ILE A 100 -5.93 -24.61 8.54
C ILE A 100 -6.19 -23.37 9.41
N GLU A 101 -5.40 -23.21 10.47
CA GLU A 101 -5.47 -22.06 11.36
C GLU A 101 -4.33 -21.08 11.05
N VAL A 102 -4.65 -19.80 10.85
CA VAL A 102 -3.64 -18.73 10.77
C VAL A 102 -3.14 -18.43 12.18
N VAL A 103 -1.85 -18.62 12.42
CA VAL A 103 -1.24 -18.43 13.74
C VAL A 103 -0.49 -17.12 13.87
N GLU A 104 -0.03 -16.57 12.76
CA GLU A 104 0.73 -15.33 12.74
C GLU A 104 0.51 -14.61 11.41
N ILE A 105 0.39 -13.29 11.49
CA ILE A 105 0.39 -12.42 10.32
C ILE A 105 1.54 -11.44 10.50
N LYS A 106 2.47 -11.43 9.55
CA LYS A 106 3.57 -10.47 9.49
C LYS A 106 3.41 -9.58 8.27
N SER A 107 3.55 -8.28 8.45
CA SER A 107 3.44 -7.30 7.38
C SER A 107 4.68 -6.40 7.33
N SER A 108 5.02 -5.94 6.13
CA SER A 108 6.06 -4.92 5.94
C SER A 108 5.62 -3.57 6.49
N THR A 109 6.50 -2.87 7.20
CA THR A 109 6.27 -1.47 7.55
C THR A 109 6.37 -0.58 6.31
N ILE A 110 5.38 0.30 6.12
CA ILE A 110 5.38 1.25 5.00
C ILE A 110 6.22 2.48 5.36
N GLU A 111 7.21 2.76 4.52
CA GLU A 111 8.15 3.88 4.63
C GLU A 111 7.58 5.12 3.93
N TRP A 112 6.54 5.70 4.54
CA TRP A 112 5.85 6.86 3.98
C TRP A 112 6.78 8.06 3.78
N LYS A 113 6.71 8.65 2.59
CA LYS A 113 7.28 9.96 2.28
C LYS A 113 6.55 11.05 3.09
N THR A 114 7.24 12.18 3.31
CA THR A 114 6.74 13.26 4.18
C THR A 114 5.40 13.80 3.68
N GLY A 115 4.37 13.74 4.54
CA GLY A 115 3.02 14.24 4.24
C GLY A 115 2.22 13.36 3.27
N LYS A 116 2.66 12.13 3.01
CA LYS A 116 2.04 11.21 2.05
C LYS A 116 1.41 9.97 2.67
N ASN A 117 1.45 9.86 4.00
CA ASN A 117 0.81 8.77 4.71
C ASN A 117 -0.71 8.84 4.59
N VAL A 118 -1.29 7.94 3.79
CA VAL A 118 -2.74 7.90 3.54
C VAL A 118 -3.53 7.22 4.66
N THR A 119 -2.88 6.63 5.67
CA THR A 119 -3.54 6.01 6.83
C THR A 119 -3.92 7.03 7.92
N VAL A 120 -3.56 8.30 7.73
CA VAL A 120 -3.82 9.38 8.69
C VAL A 120 -4.41 10.61 8.00
N GLU A 121 -5.17 11.39 8.76
CA GLU A 121 -5.68 12.69 8.36
C GLU A 121 -5.01 13.81 9.18
N LEU A 122 -4.64 14.91 8.52
CA LEU A 122 -4.11 16.10 9.17
C LEU A 122 -5.24 17.11 9.40
N THR A 123 -5.78 17.15 10.62
CA THR A 123 -6.82 18.12 10.97
C THR A 123 -6.20 19.40 11.55
N LYS A 124 -6.44 20.52 10.86
CA LYS A 124 -6.08 21.86 11.36
C LYS A 124 -7.24 22.39 12.21
N LYS A 125 -7.07 22.43 13.54
CA LYS A 125 -8.04 23.09 14.43
C LYS A 125 -8.06 24.60 14.15
N LYS A 126 -9.07 25.08 13.40
CA LYS A 126 -9.48 26.50 13.45
C LYS A 126 -10.12 26.77 14.81
N LYS A 127 -9.62 27.75 15.57
CA LYS A 127 -10.38 28.32 16.69
C LYS A 127 -11.08 29.59 16.24
N SER A 128 -12.39 29.63 16.41
CA SER A 128 -13.16 30.87 16.53
C SER A 128 -13.03 31.38 17.98
N GLY A 129 -12.56 32.62 18.15
CA GLY A 129 -12.62 33.35 19.42
C GLY A 129 -11.47 33.12 20.41
N GLY A 130 -10.76 34.20 20.76
CA GLY A 130 -9.85 34.25 21.91
C GLY A 130 -8.62 35.13 21.66
N GLY A 131 -8.55 36.27 22.36
CA GLY A 131 -7.62 37.38 22.10
C GLY A 131 -6.11 37.09 22.09
N ALA A 132 -5.37 38.11 21.66
CA ALA A 132 -3.97 38.12 21.20
C ALA A 132 -2.89 37.44 22.09
N LYS A 133 -3.18 37.09 23.34
CA LYS A 133 -2.19 36.46 24.25
C LYS A 133 -2.09 34.93 24.15
N LYS A 134 -2.94 34.25 23.36
CA LYS A 134 -2.86 32.79 23.10
C LYS A 134 -2.33 32.41 21.70
N ALA A 135 -1.88 33.37 20.90
CA ALA A 135 -1.46 33.14 19.51
C ALA A 135 -0.14 32.34 19.36
N LYS A 136 0.72 32.29 20.39
CA LYS A 136 2.04 31.61 20.30
C LYS A 136 2.02 30.08 20.48
N GLN A 137 0.88 29.48 20.81
CA GLN A 137 0.75 28.03 21.03
C GLN A 137 -0.03 27.34 19.90
N ALA A 138 -0.20 28.02 18.77
CA ALA A 138 -1.15 27.70 17.72
C ALA A 138 -0.45 27.34 16.41
N ASN A 139 0.07 26.11 16.30
CA ASN A 139 0.22 25.45 14.99
C ASN A 139 0.41 23.93 15.07
N LYS A 140 -0.16 23.27 16.09
CA LYS A 140 -0.02 21.82 16.22
C LYS A 140 -1.06 21.15 15.32
N GLU A 141 -0.66 20.75 14.11
CA GLU A 141 -1.44 19.83 13.28
C GLU A 141 -1.74 18.58 14.09
N LYS A 142 -3.02 18.18 14.13
CA LYS A 142 -3.44 16.94 14.78
C LYS A 142 -3.43 15.86 13.70
N VAL A 143 -2.62 14.83 13.91
CA VAL A 143 -2.59 13.65 13.05
C VAL A 143 -3.56 12.64 13.66
N GLU A 144 -4.61 12.29 12.94
CA GLU A 144 -5.62 11.34 13.39
C GLU A 144 -5.62 10.10 12.49
N PRO A 145 -5.66 8.88 13.06
CA PRO A 145 -5.95 7.67 12.31
C PRO A 145 -7.23 7.80 11.47
N ARG A 146 -7.18 7.38 10.19
CA ARG A 146 -8.37 7.23 9.34
C ARG A 146 -8.38 5.86 8.67
N SER A 147 -9.56 5.38 8.24
CA SER A 147 -9.69 4.13 7.45
C SER A 147 -8.73 4.14 6.25
N SER A 148 -8.17 3.01 5.87
CA SER A 148 -7.29 2.89 4.69
C SER A 148 -6.91 1.43 4.50
N PHE A 149 -6.90 0.97 3.25
CA PHE A 149 -6.39 -0.34 2.84
C PHE A 149 -4.98 -0.60 3.39
N PHE A 150 -4.13 0.43 3.39
CA PHE A 150 -2.74 0.35 3.83
C PHE A 150 -2.56 0.20 5.35
N ARG A 151 -3.63 0.24 6.15
CA ARG A 151 -3.60 -0.15 7.57
C ARG A 151 -3.49 -1.65 7.79
N SER A 152 -3.74 -2.45 6.75
CA SER A 152 -3.61 -3.90 6.81
C SER A 152 -2.15 -4.38 6.75
N PHE A 153 -1.20 -3.45 6.58
CA PHE A 153 0.25 -3.64 6.65
C PHE A 153 0.82 -3.00 7.92
#